data_AF-A0A1F8T6S1-F1
#
_entry.id   AF-A0A1F8T6S1-F1
#
_cell.length_a   1.000
_cell.length_b   1.000
_cell.length_c   1.000
_cell.angle_alpha   90.00
_cell.angle_beta   90.00
_cell.angle_gamma   90.00
#
_symmetry.space_group_name_H-M   'P 1'
#
loop_
_entity.id
_entity.type
_entity.pdbx_description
1 polymer ?
#
loop_
_entity_poly.entity_id
_entity_poly.type
_entity_poly.pdbx_seq_one_letter_code
_entity_poly.pdbx_strand_id
1 'polypeptide(L)'
;MGCGSVLGDLLYLADSWRLSPGPGAAFRPQASRPLVSAWPAGDLLSDLYNMHGEGQISEEAFIALRALADRGQLRPADLAVHRARGQRRPVHRVDLQVENALRAIRSRLGQLAGAREGSETVLSDLQARIADMDRRMTGKLNTARGAVGEGDEQAARRRLTEKAQLSSSRDRLTKQLQLLKEDLAQLDELTAQLQNKAVELEAVRARGDLASLGSAEGVQGEG
;
A
#
# COMPACT_ATOMS: atom_id res chain seq x y z
N MET A 1 4.21 34.04 10.35
CA MET A 1 3.08 33.37 9.67
C MET A 1 3.61 32.73 8.41
N GLY A 2 3.37 31.43 8.23
CA GLY A 2 3.92 30.65 7.12
C GLY A 2 4.02 29.17 7.49
N CYS A 3 2.91 28.55 7.87
CA CYS A 3 2.81 27.12 8.08
C CYS A 3 2.55 26.45 6.72
N GLY A 4 3.61 26.02 6.04
CA GLY A 4 3.52 25.13 4.89
C GLY A 4 3.67 23.70 5.36
N SER A 5 2.56 23.05 5.68
CA SER A 5 2.51 21.62 5.99
C SER A 5 2.70 20.83 4.69
N VAL A 6 3.74 20.01 4.62
CA VAL A 6 4.08 19.13 3.48
C VAL A 6 3.07 17.98 3.32
N LEU A 7 2.07 17.88 4.20
CA LEU A 7 1.03 16.85 4.19
C LEU A 7 -0.24 17.24 3.41
N GLY A 8 -0.30 18.46 2.85
CA GLY A 8 -1.49 18.97 2.14
C GLY A 8 -1.62 18.58 0.66
N ASP A 9 -0.52 18.25 -0.02
CA ASP A 9 -0.49 18.19 -1.50
C ASP A 9 -0.67 16.79 -2.10
N LEU A 10 -0.91 15.76 -1.30
CA LEU A 10 -1.05 14.38 -1.78
C LEU A 10 -2.50 13.91 -2.04
N LEU A 11 -3.49 14.80 -1.89
CA LEU A 11 -4.91 14.45 -1.99
C LEU A 11 -5.63 14.98 -3.24
N TYR A 12 -4.92 15.52 -4.22
CA TYR A 12 -5.54 16.09 -5.43
C TYR A 12 -4.92 15.52 -6.71
N LEU A 13 -5.22 14.27 -7.07
CA LEU A 13 -4.95 13.73 -8.42
C LEU A 13 -5.70 12.41 -8.70
N ALA A 14 -6.98 12.34 -8.34
CA ALA A 14 -7.83 11.19 -8.66
C ALA A 14 -9.18 11.63 -9.23
N ASP A 15 -9.17 12.48 -10.27
CA ASP A 15 -10.39 12.73 -11.03
C ASP A 15 -10.07 13.26 -12.45
N SER A 16 -9.81 12.37 -13.42
CA SER A 16 -9.99 12.68 -14.85
C SER A 16 -9.67 11.48 -15.76
N TRP A 17 -10.51 10.45 -15.82
CA TRP A 17 -10.53 9.54 -16.98
C TRP A 17 -11.97 9.14 -17.34
N ARG A 18 -12.73 10.10 -17.87
CA ARG A 18 -13.95 9.85 -18.66
C ARG A 18 -13.71 10.25 -20.11
N LEU A 19 -13.78 9.25 -20.98
CA LEU A 19 -14.36 9.24 -22.34
C LEU A 19 -13.99 10.37 -23.32
N SER A 20 -13.24 10.04 -24.39
CA SER A 20 -13.75 10.17 -25.78
C SER A 20 -12.84 9.50 -26.82
N PRO A 21 -13.36 9.11 -28.01
CA PRO A 21 -12.71 8.19 -28.96
C PRO A 21 -12.12 8.86 -30.21
N GLY A 22 -10.98 8.33 -30.70
CA GLY A 22 -10.47 8.38 -32.09
C GLY A 22 -10.16 9.76 -32.71
N PRO A 23 -9.52 9.83 -33.90
CA PRO A 23 -9.27 8.77 -34.87
C PRO A 23 -7.81 8.68 -35.36
N GLY A 24 -7.48 7.60 -36.07
CA GLY A 24 -6.38 7.60 -37.05
C GLY A 24 -5.19 6.70 -36.71
N ALA A 25 -5.30 5.42 -37.04
CA ALA A 25 -4.14 4.65 -37.49
C ALA A 25 -4.63 3.54 -38.42
N ALA A 26 -4.32 3.71 -39.70
CA ALA A 26 -4.42 2.67 -40.70
C ALA A 26 -3.50 1.50 -40.31
N PHE A 27 -4.03 0.28 -40.26
CA PHE A 27 -3.19 -0.91 -40.23
C PHE A 27 -3.61 -1.86 -41.36
N ARG A 28 -2.64 -2.09 -42.25
CA ARG A 28 -2.71 -2.99 -43.40
C ARG A 28 -2.87 -4.46 -42.96
N PRO A 29 -3.43 -5.33 -43.83
CA PRO A 29 -3.63 -6.74 -43.51
C PRO A 29 -2.31 -7.49 -43.63
N GLN A 30 -1.87 -8.16 -42.57
CA GLN A 30 -0.92 -9.26 -42.69
C GLN A 30 -1.70 -10.57 -42.61
N ALA A 31 -1.75 -11.23 -43.77
CA ALA A 31 -2.09 -12.63 -43.88
C ALA A 31 -1.02 -13.45 -43.17
N SER A 32 -1.44 -14.20 -42.15
CA SER A 32 -0.80 -15.43 -41.69
C SER A 32 -1.84 -16.15 -40.83
N ARG A 33 -2.67 -16.97 -41.50
CA ARG A 33 -3.42 -18.03 -40.83
C ARG A 33 -2.40 -19.04 -40.30
N PRO A 34 -2.35 -19.34 -39.00
CA PRO A 34 -1.92 -20.66 -38.58
C PRO A 34 -3.10 -21.62 -38.74
N LEU A 35 -2.77 -22.86 -39.09
CA LEU A 35 -3.71 -23.96 -39.24
C LEU A 35 -4.61 -24.10 -38.01
N VAL A 36 -5.90 -24.29 -38.29
CA VAL A 36 -6.89 -24.81 -37.35
C VAL A 36 -6.35 -26.12 -36.81
N SER A 37 -5.82 -26.11 -35.58
CA SER A 37 -5.49 -27.33 -34.86
C SER A 37 -6.77 -28.11 -34.62
N ALA A 38 -6.68 -29.42 -34.83
CA ALA A 38 -7.76 -30.39 -34.74
C ALA A 38 -8.57 -30.21 -33.46
N TRP A 39 -9.89 -30.14 -33.63
CA TRP A 39 -10.85 -30.06 -32.53
C TRP A 39 -10.91 -31.43 -31.84
N PRO A 40 -10.80 -31.52 -30.51
CA PRO A 40 -11.12 -32.76 -29.82
C PRO A 40 -12.60 -33.06 -30.06
N ALA A 41 -12.91 -34.31 -30.38
CA ALA A 41 -14.29 -34.78 -30.60
C ALA A 41 -15.03 -34.88 -29.25
N GLY A 42 -15.36 -33.73 -28.67
CA GLY A 42 -16.25 -33.59 -27.52
C GLY A 42 -17.63 -33.08 -27.96
N ASP A 43 -18.68 -33.49 -27.25
CA ASP A 43 -20.04 -32.99 -27.47
C ASP A 43 -20.08 -31.47 -27.19
N LEU A 44 -20.44 -30.67 -28.20
CA LEU A 44 -20.53 -29.20 -28.10
C LEU A 44 -21.50 -28.76 -27.00
N LEU A 45 -22.47 -29.61 -26.66
CA LEU A 45 -23.37 -29.38 -25.55
C LEU A 45 -22.63 -29.44 -24.21
N SER A 46 -21.83 -30.48 -23.97
CA SER A 46 -21.01 -30.61 -22.76
C SER A 46 -20.06 -29.43 -22.59
N ASP A 47 -19.43 -28.98 -23.69
CA ASP A 47 -18.59 -27.79 -23.71
C ASP A 47 -19.33 -26.52 -23.27
N LEU A 48 -20.58 -26.35 -23.71
CA LEU A 48 -21.43 -25.22 -23.32
C LEU A 48 -21.76 -25.23 -21.83
N TYR A 49 -22.08 -26.41 -21.26
CA TYR A 49 -22.35 -26.55 -19.83
C TYR A 49 -21.11 -26.27 -18.98
N ASN A 50 -19.95 -26.76 -19.40
CA ASN A 50 -18.68 -26.48 -18.71
C ASN A 50 -18.37 -24.98 -18.71
N MET A 51 -18.53 -24.30 -19.85
CA MET A 51 -18.33 -22.86 -19.94
C MET A 51 -19.28 -22.05 -19.05
N HIS A 52 -20.51 -22.52 -18.83
CA HIS A 52 -21.46 -21.89 -17.90
C HIS A 52 -21.08 -22.17 -16.44
N GLY A 53 -20.70 -23.41 -16.10
CA GLY A 53 -20.26 -23.78 -14.76
C GLY A 53 -18.99 -23.05 -14.31
N GLU A 54 -18.07 -22.78 -15.24
CA GLU A 54 -16.84 -22.01 -15.02
C GLU A 54 -17.06 -20.49 -15.05
N GLY A 55 -18.29 -20.01 -15.27
CA GLY A 55 -18.63 -18.58 -15.31
C GLY A 55 -18.04 -17.82 -16.51
N GLN A 56 -17.61 -18.52 -17.55
CA GLN A 56 -17.04 -17.90 -18.77
C GLN A 56 -18.10 -17.24 -19.66
N ILE A 57 -19.37 -17.65 -19.50
CA ILE A 57 -20.54 -17.08 -20.19
C ILE A 57 -21.61 -16.71 -19.17
N SER A 58 -22.36 -15.63 -19.46
CA SER A 58 -23.51 -15.25 -18.65
C SER A 58 -24.67 -16.22 -18.83
N GLU A 59 -25.59 -16.24 -17.86
CA GLU A 59 -26.81 -17.05 -17.91
C GLU A 59 -27.65 -16.76 -19.18
N GLU A 60 -27.78 -15.50 -19.57
CA GLU A 60 -28.43 -15.10 -20.83
C GLU A 60 -27.75 -15.68 -22.08
N ALA A 61 -26.42 -15.68 -22.11
CA ALA A 61 -25.66 -16.25 -23.22
C ALA A 61 -25.77 -17.78 -23.25
N PHE A 62 -25.79 -18.42 -22.09
CA PHE A 62 -26.01 -19.87 -21.97
C PHE A 62 -27.39 -20.28 -22.48
N ILE A 63 -28.46 -19.58 -22.08
CA ILE A 63 -29.83 -19.85 -22.56
C ILE A 63 -29.90 -19.73 -24.10
N ALA A 64 -29.30 -18.68 -24.67
CA ALA A 64 -29.28 -18.47 -26.12
C ALA A 64 -28.51 -19.57 -26.88
N LEU A 65 -27.34 -19.96 -26.38
CA LEU A 65 -26.52 -21.01 -27.00
C LEU A 65 -27.13 -22.41 -26.83
N ARG A 66 -27.83 -22.65 -25.71
CA ARG A 66 -28.54 -23.90 -25.46
C ARG A 66 -29.72 -24.08 -26.41
N ALA A 67 -30.49 -23.01 -26.66
CA ALA A 67 -31.56 -23.04 -27.65
C ALA A 67 -31.06 -23.32 -29.08
N LEU A 68 -29.82 -22.92 -29.41
CA LEU A 68 -29.17 -23.29 -30.67
C LEU A 68 -28.73 -24.76 -30.67
N ALA A 69 -28.25 -25.28 -29.54
CA ALA A 69 -27.87 -26.68 -29.37
C ALA A 69 -29.08 -27.62 -29.50
N ASP A 70 -30.20 -27.28 -28.87
CA ASP A 70 -31.46 -28.03 -28.93
C ASP A 70 -32.02 -28.14 -30.37
N ARG A 71 -31.65 -27.18 -31.24
CA ARG A 71 -32.01 -27.16 -32.67
C ARG A 71 -30.95 -27.82 -33.57
N GLY A 72 -29.86 -28.33 -33.01
CA GLY A 72 -28.73 -28.89 -33.76
C GLY A 72 -27.94 -27.84 -34.56
N GLN A 73 -28.05 -26.56 -34.20
CA GLN A 73 -27.46 -25.43 -34.93
C GLN A 73 -26.27 -24.79 -34.19
N LEU A 74 -25.91 -25.29 -33.00
CA LEU A 74 -24.76 -24.82 -32.27
C LEU A 74 -23.49 -25.14 -33.05
N ARG A 75 -22.74 -24.10 -33.44
CA ARG A 75 -21.47 -24.29 -34.13
C ARG A 75 -20.31 -24.10 -33.16
N PRO A 76 -19.19 -24.79 -33.40
CA PRO A 76 -18.00 -24.62 -32.58
C PRO A 76 -17.47 -23.16 -32.56
N ALA A 77 -17.70 -22.40 -33.65
CA ALA A 77 -17.35 -20.98 -33.73
C ALA A 77 -18.14 -20.10 -32.74
N ASP A 78 -19.39 -20.47 -32.42
CA ASP A 78 -20.23 -19.71 -31.51
C ASP A 78 -19.68 -19.80 -30.07
N LEU A 79 -19.18 -20.97 -29.66
CA LEU A 79 -18.48 -21.15 -28.37
C LEU A 79 -17.09 -20.47 -28.35
N ALA A 80 -16.36 -20.51 -29.47
CA ALA A 80 -15.01 -19.94 -29.56
C ALA A 80 -14.96 -18.42 -29.27
N VAL A 81 -15.99 -17.68 -29.68
CA VAL A 81 -16.10 -16.23 -29.39
C VAL A 81 -16.19 -15.98 -27.89
N HIS A 82 -16.93 -16.83 -27.17
CA HIS A 82 -17.11 -16.72 -25.74
C HIS A 82 -15.87 -17.18 -24.97
N ARG A 83 -15.18 -18.24 -25.40
CA ARG A 83 -13.87 -18.63 -24.82
C ARG A 83 -12.82 -17.54 -25.00
N ALA A 84 -12.73 -16.94 -26.20
CA ALA A 84 -11.78 -15.85 -26.45
C ALA A 84 -12.09 -14.59 -25.63
N ARG A 85 -13.36 -14.38 -25.26
CA ARG A 85 -13.78 -13.29 -24.35
C ARG A 85 -13.56 -13.66 -22.87
N GLY A 86 -13.79 -14.92 -22.49
CA GLY A 86 -13.55 -15.46 -21.16
C GLY A 86 -12.07 -15.45 -20.79
N GLN A 87 -11.18 -15.86 -21.70
CA GLN A 87 -9.72 -15.76 -21.53
C GLN A 87 -9.19 -14.32 -21.38
N ARG A 88 -10.00 -13.31 -21.70
CA ARG A 88 -9.63 -11.87 -21.63
C ARG A 88 -10.16 -11.15 -20.37
N ARG A 89 -10.78 -11.83 -19.40
CA ARG A 89 -11.28 -11.26 -18.13
C ARG A 89 -11.07 -12.27 -16.98
N PRO A 90 -10.97 -11.90 -15.69
CA PRO A 90 -10.41 -10.73 -15.01
C PRO A 90 -9.22 -11.09 -14.08
N VAL A 91 -8.76 -12.35 -14.06
CA VAL A 91 -7.75 -12.88 -13.12
C VAL A 91 -6.45 -12.07 -13.18
N HIS A 92 -5.94 -11.84 -14.40
CA HIS A 92 -4.72 -11.06 -14.62
C HIS A 92 -4.80 -9.60 -14.14
N ARG A 93 -6.01 -9.01 -14.11
CA ARG A 93 -6.21 -7.61 -13.70
C ARG A 93 -6.22 -7.46 -12.18
N VAL A 94 -6.72 -8.48 -11.47
CA VAL A 94 -6.69 -8.55 -10.00
C VAL A 94 -5.26 -8.77 -9.51
N ASP A 95 -4.50 -9.66 -10.14
CA ASP A 95 -3.10 -9.92 -9.78
C ASP A 95 -2.22 -8.67 -9.93
N LEU A 96 -2.34 -7.96 -11.05
CA LEU A 96 -1.65 -6.68 -11.28
C LEU A 96 -2.02 -5.61 -10.26
N GLN A 97 -3.28 -5.56 -9.80
CA GLN A 97 -3.72 -4.62 -8.77
C GLN A 97 -3.11 -4.96 -7.40
N VAL A 98 -3.10 -6.25 -7.02
CA VAL A 98 -2.51 -6.73 -5.77
C VAL A 98 -0.99 -6.50 -5.75
N GLU A 99 -0.28 -6.76 -6.85
CA GLU A 99 1.16 -6.51 -6.94
C GLU A 99 1.50 -5.02 -6.82
N ASN A 100 0.72 -4.16 -7.49
CA ASN A 100 0.91 -2.71 -7.38
C ASN A 100 0.62 -2.19 -5.97
N ALA A 101 -0.40 -2.73 -5.30
CA ALA A 101 -0.71 -2.41 -3.91
C ALA A 101 0.42 -2.85 -2.97
N LEU A 102 0.95 -4.07 -3.11
CA LEU A 102 2.09 -4.55 -2.34
C LEU A 102 3.34 -3.69 -2.55
N ARG A 103 3.63 -3.29 -3.80
CA ARG A 103 4.75 -2.39 -4.11
C ARG A 103 4.58 -1.04 -3.40
N ALA A 104 3.38 -0.46 -3.44
CA ALA A 104 3.07 0.80 -2.77
C ALA A 104 3.22 0.69 -1.24
N ILE A 105 2.77 -0.41 -0.63
CA ILE A 105 2.92 -0.67 0.80
C ILE A 105 4.40 -0.78 1.18
N ARG A 106 5.19 -1.57 0.43
CA ARG A 106 6.64 -1.71 0.68
C ARG A 106 7.37 -0.38 0.58
N SER A 107 7.01 0.46 -0.39
CA SER A 107 7.57 1.81 -0.52
C SER A 107 7.21 2.68 0.70
N ARG A 108 5.96 2.65 1.16
CA ARG A 108 5.53 3.39 2.36
C ARG A 108 6.21 2.90 3.63
N LEU A 109 6.39 1.59 3.79
CA LEU A 109 7.15 1.03 4.92
C LEU A 109 8.60 1.52 4.92
N GLY A 110 9.24 1.61 3.75
CA GLY A 110 10.57 2.21 3.63
C GLY A 110 10.61 3.69 4.02
N GLN A 111 9.60 4.47 3.63
CA GLN A 111 9.48 5.88 4.04
C GLN A 111 9.28 6.04 5.55
N LEU A 112 8.42 5.20 6.16
CA LEU A 112 8.19 5.20 7.61
C LEU A 112 9.46 4.80 8.38
N ALA A 113 10.21 3.82 7.88
CA ALA A 113 11.49 3.44 8.50
C ALA A 113 12.49 4.60 8.50
N GLY A 114 12.63 5.31 7.38
CA GLY A 114 13.48 6.50 7.31
C GLY A 114 13.01 7.65 8.21
N ALA A 115 11.70 7.88 8.31
CA ALA A 115 11.13 8.88 9.21
C ALA A 115 11.35 8.53 10.69
N ARG A 116 11.27 7.24 11.04
CA ARG A 116 11.54 6.71 12.37
C ARG A 116 13.01 6.92 12.76
N GLU A 117 13.94 6.55 11.88
CA GLU A 117 15.38 6.77 12.12
C GLU A 117 15.69 8.27 12.32
N GLY A 118 15.16 9.14 11.45
CA GLY A 118 15.28 10.59 11.61
C GLY A 118 14.72 11.09 12.95
N SER A 119 13.57 10.58 13.37
CA SER A 119 12.94 10.95 14.65
C SER A 119 13.74 10.44 15.86
N GLU A 120 14.35 9.26 15.78
CA GLU A 120 15.24 8.72 16.82
C GLU A 120 16.50 9.58 17.01
N THR A 121 17.08 10.09 15.91
CA THR A 121 18.23 11.01 16.02
C THR A 121 17.85 12.32 16.73
N VAL A 122 16.69 12.89 16.42
CA VAL A 122 16.17 14.09 17.09
C VAL A 122 15.87 13.81 18.57
N LEU A 123 15.32 12.63 18.88
CA LEU A 123 15.04 12.23 20.26
C LEU A 123 16.34 12.14 21.07
N SER A 124 17.40 11.56 20.52
CA SER A 124 18.72 11.50 21.13
C SER A 124 19.32 12.89 21.38
N ASP A 125 19.25 13.80 20.38
CA ASP A 125 19.72 15.18 20.53
C ASP A 125 18.93 15.95 21.60
N LEU A 126 17.61 15.81 21.65
CA LEU A 126 16.77 16.42 22.68
C LEU A 126 17.12 15.91 24.08
N GLN A 127 17.35 14.59 24.24
CA GLN A 127 17.79 14.01 25.51
C GLN A 127 19.15 14.56 25.94
N ALA A 128 20.11 14.64 25.03
CA ALA A 128 21.44 15.19 25.30
C ALA A 128 21.36 16.66 25.74
N ARG A 129 20.54 17.47 25.06
CA ARG A 129 20.32 18.88 25.41
C ARG A 129 19.67 19.05 26.79
N ILE A 130 18.68 18.23 27.13
CA ILE A 130 18.04 18.25 28.45
C ILE A 130 19.07 17.90 29.53
N ALA A 131 19.86 16.85 29.33
CA ALA A 131 20.90 16.45 30.28
C ALA A 131 21.96 17.55 30.47
N ASP A 132 22.37 18.23 29.40
CA ASP A 132 23.28 19.37 29.47
C ASP A 132 22.66 20.56 30.23
N MET A 133 21.37 20.86 30.01
CA MET A 133 20.66 21.88 30.80
C MET A 133 20.61 21.51 32.29
N ASP A 134 20.35 20.26 32.63
CA ASP A 134 20.32 19.78 34.01
C ASP A 134 21.69 19.96 34.70
N ARG A 135 22.79 19.68 33.99
CA ARG A 135 24.16 19.96 34.48
C ARG A 135 24.39 21.46 34.69
N ARG A 136 24.02 22.31 33.73
CA ARG A 136 24.18 23.77 33.83
C ARG A 136 23.37 24.34 34.99
N MET A 137 22.13 23.88 35.19
CA MET A 137 21.28 24.29 36.31
C MET A 137 21.90 23.91 37.66
N THR A 138 22.49 22.71 37.75
CA THR A 138 23.20 22.25 38.96
C THR A 138 24.43 23.11 39.22
N GLY A 139 25.21 23.43 38.18
CA GLY A 139 26.34 24.35 38.27
C GLY A 139 25.92 25.73 38.78
N LYS A 140 24.84 26.31 38.22
CA LYS A 140 24.29 27.60 38.69
C LYS A 140 23.87 27.55 40.15
N LEU A 141 23.20 26.48 40.58
CA LEU A 141 22.81 26.28 41.99
C LEU A 141 24.04 26.24 42.92
N ASN A 142 25.09 25.50 42.55
CA ASN A 142 26.31 25.41 43.35
C ASN A 142 27.03 26.76 43.42
N THR A 143 27.10 27.50 42.32
CA THR A 143 27.69 28.85 42.33
C THR A 143 26.87 29.85 43.14
N ALA A 144 25.54 29.72 43.17
CA ALA A 144 24.68 30.55 44.01
C ALA A 144 24.94 30.27 45.49
N ARG A 145 25.12 28.99 45.87
CA ARG A 145 25.48 28.59 47.24
C ARG A 145 26.85 29.14 47.66
N GLY A 146 27.84 29.10 46.77
CA GLY A 146 29.15 29.71 47.01
C GLY A 146 29.05 31.21 47.29
N ALA A 147 28.33 31.95 46.45
CA ALA A 147 28.13 33.39 46.61
C ALA A 147 27.43 33.75 47.94
N VAL A 148 26.46 32.95 48.40
CA VAL A 148 25.85 33.12 49.73
C VAL A 148 26.87 32.92 50.84
N GLY A 149 27.75 31.91 50.73
CA GLY A 149 28.83 31.69 51.70
C GLY A 149 29.85 32.82 51.76
N GLU A 150 30.04 33.54 50.65
CA GLU A 150 30.91 34.71 50.53
C GLU A 150 30.21 36.03 50.94
N GLY A 151 28.90 35.98 51.25
CA GLY A 151 28.11 37.16 51.61
C GLY A 151 27.59 37.98 50.41
N ASP A 152 27.81 37.53 49.17
CA ASP A 152 27.31 38.20 47.96
C ASP A 152 25.91 37.69 47.58
N GLU A 153 24.90 38.22 48.28
CA GLU A 153 23.50 37.92 47.99
C GLU A 153 23.06 38.33 46.58
N GLN A 154 23.65 39.40 46.03
CA GLN A 154 23.22 39.91 44.73
C GLN A 154 23.69 38.96 43.62
N ALA A 155 24.92 38.44 43.70
CA ALA A 155 25.40 37.40 42.82
C ALA A 155 24.57 36.10 42.96
N ALA A 156 24.25 35.68 44.18
CA ALA A 156 23.42 34.51 44.42
C ALA A 156 22.03 34.62 43.75
N ARG A 157 21.36 35.77 43.91
CA ARG A 157 20.05 36.05 43.28
C ARG A 157 20.13 36.01 41.76
N ARG A 158 21.16 36.63 41.15
CA ARG A 158 21.36 36.60 39.69
C ARG A 158 21.48 35.16 39.17
N ARG A 159 22.26 34.31 39.86
CA ARG A 159 22.44 32.90 39.47
C ARG A 159 21.16 32.07 39.60
N LEU A 160 20.33 32.33 40.60
CA LEU A 160 19.02 31.67 40.74
C LEU A 160 18.04 32.10 39.64
N THR A 161 18.06 33.37 39.23
CA THR A 161 17.24 33.85 38.10
C THR A 161 17.65 33.18 36.78
N GLU A 162 18.96 33.08 36.51
CA GLU A 162 19.47 32.37 35.33
C GLU A 162 19.09 30.88 35.35
N LYS A 163 19.15 30.23 36.52
CA LYS A 163 18.68 28.85 36.70
C LYS A 163 17.18 28.72 36.36
N ALA A 164 16.34 29.65 36.80
CA ALA A 164 14.90 29.63 36.51
C ALA A 164 14.60 29.76 35.00
N GLN A 165 15.39 30.57 34.28
CA GLN A 165 15.29 30.67 32.81
C GLN A 165 15.68 29.37 32.11
N LEU A 166 16.75 28.70 32.59
CA LEU A 166 17.15 27.39 32.10
C LEU A 166 16.07 26.33 32.38
N SER A 167 15.47 26.33 33.57
CA SER A 167 14.37 25.42 33.93
C SER A 167 13.20 25.57 32.96
N SER A 168 12.80 26.81 32.66
CA SER A 168 11.71 27.07 31.73
C SER A 168 12.00 26.55 30.32
N SER A 169 13.26 26.65 29.88
CA SER A 169 13.70 26.11 28.59
C SER A 169 13.71 24.58 28.60
N ARG A 170 14.20 23.98 29.68
CA ARG A 170 14.23 22.52 29.90
C ARG A 170 12.82 21.92 29.89
N ASP A 171 11.85 22.60 30.50
CA ASP A 171 10.46 22.15 30.53
C ASP A 171 9.83 22.17 29.13
N ARG A 172 10.16 23.16 28.30
CA ARG A 172 9.75 23.20 26.88
C ARG A 172 10.34 22.04 26.09
N LEU A 173 11.64 21.78 26.23
CA LEU A 173 12.30 20.64 25.57
C LEU A 173 11.72 19.30 26.04
N THR A 174 11.40 19.18 27.32
CA THR A 174 10.79 17.96 27.89
C THR A 174 9.43 17.69 27.27
N LYS A 175 8.61 18.73 27.07
CA LYS A 175 7.32 18.61 26.36
C LYS A 175 7.52 18.19 24.90
N GLN A 176 8.48 18.78 24.20
CA GLN A 176 8.79 18.40 22.81
C GLN A 176 9.25 16.95 22.71
N LEU A 177 10.09 16.49 23.66
CA LEU A 177 10.53 15.11 23.73
C LEU A 177 9.37 14.14 23.97
N GLN A 178 8.41 14.50 24.81
CA GLN A 178 7.24 13.68 25.08
C GLN A 178 6.33 13.58 23.84
N LEU A 179 6.08 14.69 23.14
CA LEU A 179 5.33 14.70 21.89
C LEU A 179 6.01 13.84 20.82
N LEU A 180 7.34 13.96 20.67
CA LEU A 180 8.08 13.15 19.70
C LEU A 180 8.03 11.64 20.01
N LYS A 181 7.97 11.26 21.30
CA LYS A 181 7.77 9.86 21.68
C LYS A 181 6.38 9.34 21.32
N GLU A 182 5.36 10.19 21.46
CA GLU A 182 3.99 9.87 21.06
C GLU A 182 3.90 9.71 19.54
N ASP A 183 4.54 10.61 18.77
CA ASP A 183 4.63 10.51 17.31
C ASP A 183 5.34 9.22 16.87
N LEU A 184 6.45 8.84 17.53
CA LEU A 184 7.14 7.58 17.26
C LEU A 184 6.25 6.35 17.53
N ALA A 185 5.48 6.37 18.62
CA ALA A 185 4.53 5.28 18.90
C ALA A 185 3.43 5.19 17.83
N GLN A 186 2.95 6.34 17.31
CA GLN A 186 2.01 6.37 16.20
C GLN A 186 2.62 5.82 14.90
N LEU A 187 3.89 6.13 14.63
CA LEU A 187 4.61 5.58 13.48
C LEU A 187 4.77 4.05 13.57
N ASP A 188 5.07 3.53 14.76
CA ASP A 188 5.17 2.08 15.00
C ASP A 188 3.82 1.38 14.77
N GLU A 189 2.71 1.97 15.25
CA GLU A 189 1.36 1.46 15.02
C GLU A 189 0.98 1.47 13.52
N LEU A 190 1.24 2.57 12.80
CA LEU A 190 1.00 2.65 11.36
C LEU A 190 1.82 1.62 10.58
N THR A 191 3.05 1.37 11.03
CA THR A 191 3.93 0.36 10.45
C THR A 191 3.33 -1.04 10.62
N ALA A 192 2.85 -1.37 11.82
CA ALA A 192 2.18 -2.64 12.09
C ALA A 192 0.90 -2.82 11.24
N GLN A 193 0.09 -1.78 11.10
CA GLN A 193 -1.11 -1.81 10.25
C GLN A 193 -0.77 -2.05 8.78
N LEU A 194 0.27 -1.42 8.25
CA LEU A 194 0.71 -1.63 6.87
C LEU A 194 1.30 -3.04 6.66
N GLN A 195 2.04 -3.56 7.63
CA GLN A 195 2.53 -4.94 7.59
C GLN A 195 1.38 -5.96 7.57
N ASN A 196 0.36 -5.78 8.41
CA ASN A 196 -0.82 -6.64 8.42
C ASN A 196 -1.54 -6.62 7.06
N LYS A 197 -1.73 -5.43 6.48
CA LYS A 197 -2.32 -5.29 5.15
C LYS A 197 -1.47 -5.95 4.05
N ALA A 198 -0.14 -5.90 4.16
CA ALA A 198 0.73 -6.60 3.23
C ALA A 198 0.53 -8.12 3.31
N VAL A 199 0.47 -8.68 4.52
CA VAL A 199 0.22 -10.11 4.74
C VAL A 199 -1.14 -10.53 4.19
N GLU A 200 -2.19 -9.74 4.41
CA GLU A 200 -3.52 -9.99 3.85
C GLU A 200 -3.50 -10.03 2.32
N LEU A 201 -2.83 -9.07 1.68
CA LEU A 201 -2.70 -9.02 0.22
C LEU A 201 -1.84 -10.17 -0.33
N GLU A 202 -0.79 -10.58 0.38
CA GLU A 202 0.02 -11.76 0.04
C GLU A 202 -0.82 -13.05 0.14
N ALA A 203 -1.70 -13.18 1.14
CA ALA A 203 -2.63 -14.29 1.25
C ALA A 203 -3.72 -14.28 0.17
N VAL A 204 -4.15 -13.10 -0.30
CA VAL A 204 -5.04 -12.99 -1.47
C VAL A 204 -4.33 -13.45 -2.73
N ARG A 205 -3.07 -13.02 -2.94
CA ARG A 205 -2.25 -13.46 -4.07
C ARG A 205 -2.05 -14.97 -4.08
N ALA A 206 -1.64 -15.56 -2.96
CA ALA A 206 -1.41 -17.01 -2.86
C ALA A 206 -2.68 -17.83 -3.17
N ARG A 207 -3.85 -17.34 -2.75
CA ARG A 207 -5.14 -17.97 -3.09
C ARG A 207 -5.46 -17.85 -4.59
N GLY A 208 -5.14 -16.72 -5.21
CA GLY A 208 -5.25 -16.55 -6.66
C GLY A 208 -4.35 -17.51 -7.43
N ASP A 209 -3.09 -17.64 -6.99
CA ASP A 209 -2.11 -18.56 -7.59
C ASP A 209 -2.59 -20.03 -7.50
N LEU A 210 -3.09 -20.46 -6.32
CA LEU A 210 -3.65 -21.81 -6.13
C LEU A 210 -4.89 -22.07 -7.00
N ALA A 211 -5.80 -21.09 -7.12
CA ALA A 211 -6.97 -21.22 -7.99
C ALA A 211 -6.59 -21.33 -9.48
N SER A 212 -5.50 -20.67 -9.88
CA SER A 212 -4.98 -20.75 -11.25
C SER A 212 -4.33 -22.11 -11.55
N LEU A 213 -3.66 -22.73 -10.57
CA LEU A 213 -3.03 -24.05 -10.70
C LEU A 213 -4.06 -25.19 -10.69
N GLY A 214 -5.08 -25.14 -9.83
CA GLY A 214 -6.15 -26.13 -9.81
C GLY A 214 -6.99 -26.14 -11.10
N SER A 215 -7.10 -24.99 -11.77
CA SER A 215 -7.71 -24.89 -13.11
C SER A 215 -6.82 -25.51 -14.21
N ALA A 216 -5.51 -25.63 -13.99
CA ALA A 216 -4.57 -26.22 -14.94
C ALA A 216 -4.40 -27.73 -14.78
N GLU A 217 -4.48 -28.26 -13.54
CA GLU A 217 -4.39 -29.71 -13.27
C GLU A 217 -5.66 -30.48 -13.66
N GLY A 218 -6.82 -29.83 -13.69
CA GLY A 218 -8.07 -30.43 -14.19
C GLY A 218 -8.06 -30.82 -15.69
N VAL A 219 -7.01 -30.45 -16.43
CA VAL A 219 -6.86 -30.74 -17.88
C VAL A 219 -5.99 -31.97 -18.15
N GLN A 220 -5.30 -32.54 -17.15
CA GLN A 220 -4.42 -33.71 -17.33
C GLN A 220 -4.96 -35.03 -16.73
N GLY A 221 -6.20 -35.02 -16.26
CA GLY A 221 -6.77 -36.07 -15.43
C GLY A 221 -7.88 -36.92 -16.05
N GLU A 222 -8.00 -37.07 -17.37
CA GLU A 222 -8.87 -38.10 -17.97
C GLU A 222 -8.26 -38.68 -19.26
N GLY A 223 -7.84 -39.95 -19.17
CA GLY A 223 -7.93 -40.99 -20.22
C GLY A 223 -7.14 -40.83 -21.51
#